data_AF-A0A2V8RF16-F1
#
_entry.id   AF-A0A2V8RF16-F1
#
_cell.length_a   1.000
_cell.length_b   1.000
_cell.length_c   1.000
_cell.angle_alpha   90.00
_cell.angle_beta   90.00
_cell.angle_gamma   90.00
#
_symmetry.space_group_name_H-M   'P 1'
#
loop_
_entity.id
_entity.type
_entity.pdbx_description
1 polymer ?
#
loop_
_entity_poly.entity_id
_entity_poly.type
_entity_poly.pdbx_seq_one_letter_code
_entity_poly.pdbx_strand_id
1 'polypeptide(L)'
;MTSKYSRATLLLLTVLIFVSLVPVSVLGDEGMFLPDTLSQLPLKKLQQRGLKIPITDIYNPNGPSIKDAVVIVDGGTGEFLSPEGLMLTNHHVAFDALVAASDQSKDYATNGYLAHNRGEELPAKGYTVQITQELKDVTIDVLTGVTDAMSPPDRAAAIQTKARALVAANAKPAEGITASVLPLNEGLSYYLFTYLTLRDVRIVYAPPKNVGFFGGDPDNFEWPRHDGDFTFIRALQAEEVPLDFDGRREGK
;
A
#
# COMPACT_ATOMS: atom_id res chain seq x y z
N MET A 1 4.66 -46.55 -55.85
CA MET A 1 5.54 -46.28 -54.70
C MET A 1 4.99 -45.09 -53.92
N THR A 2 4.02 -45.32 -53.03
CA THR A 2 3.55 -44.29 -52.10
C THR A 2 4.61 -44.14 -51.02
N SER A 3 5.29 -42.99 -51.06
CA SER A 3 6.48 -42.66 -50.29
C SER A 3 6.30 -42.91 -48.79
N LYS A 4 7.10 -43.82 -48.22
CA LYS A 4 7.19 -44.04 -46.76
C LYS A 4 7.47 -42.75 -45.98
N TYR A 5 8.08 -41.75 -46.64
CA TYR A 5 8.35 -40.44 -46.07
C TYR A 5 7.06 -39.63 -45.80
N SER A 6 5.98 -39.82 -46.57
CA SER A 6 4.71 -39.08 -46.37
C SER A 6 4.01 -39.43 -45.05
N ARG A 7 4.02 -40.71 -44.65
CA ARG A 7 3.42 -41.15 -43.38
C ARG A 7 4.25 -40.73 -42.17
N ALA A 8 5.57 -40.77 -42.29
CA ALA A 8 6.48 -40.30 -41.24
C ALA A 8 6.37 -38.79 -41.02
N THR A 9 6.30 -38.00 -42.10
CA THR A 9 6.08 -36.54 -42.02
C THR A 9 4.71 -36.20 -41.45
N LEU A 10 3.65 -36.92 -41.85
CA LEU A 10 2.31 -36.71 -41.29
C LEU A 10 2.27 -37.02 -39.80
N LEU A 11 2.87 -38.14 -39.38
CA LEU A 11 2.94 -38.53 -37.97
C LEU A 11 3.75 -37.52 -37.14
N LEU A 12 4.88 -37.02 -37.68
CA LEU A 12 5.69 -36.00 -37.05
C LEU A 12 4.92 -34.68 -36.88
N LEU A 13 4.18 -34.25 -37.90
CA LEU A 13 3.34 -33.06 -37.84
C LEU A 13 2.20 -33.22 -36.82
N THR A 14 1.55 -34.39 -36.76
CA THR A 14 0.53 -34.68 -35.75
C THR A 14 1.10 -34.64 -34.34
N VAL A 15 2.30 -35.18 -34.12
CA VAL A 15 2.98 -35.13 -32.81
C VAL A 15 3.36 -33.69 -32.44
N LEU A 16 3.90 -32.90 -33.37
CA LEU A 16 4.22 -31.49 -33.12
C LEU A 16 2.98 -30.67 -32.78
N ILE A 17 1.85 -30.91 -33.45
CA ILE A 17 0.58 -30.27 -33.14
C ILE A 17 0.11 -30.67 -31.73
N PHE A 18 0.15 -31.96 -31.38
CA PHE A 18 -0.23 -32.42 -30.05
C PHE A 18 0.67 -31.85 -28.94
N VAL A 19 1.99 -31.74 -29.17
CA VAL A 19 2.95 -31.15 -28.23
C VAL A 19 2.68 -29.64 -28.08
N SER A 20 2.33 -28.94 -29.15
CA SER A 20 1.99 -27.51 -29.10
C SER A 20 0.67 -27.21 -28.37
N LEU A 21 -0.19 -28.23 -28.22
CA LEU A 21 -1.46 -28.13 -27.50
C LEU A 21 -1.34 -28.49 -26.01
N VAL A 22 -0.15 -28.91 -25.54
CA VAL A 22 0.07 -29.13 -24.11
C VAL A 22 0.18 -27.76 -23.43
N PRO A 23 -0.77 -27.39 -22.54
CA PRO A 23 -0.69 -26.12 -21.84
C PRO A 23 0.55 -26.16 -20.93
N VAL A 24 1.54 -25.32 -21.22
CA VAL A 24 2.64 -25.06 -20.31
C VAL A 24 2.12 -24.10 -19.25
N SER A 25 1.89 -24.60 -18.04
CA SER A 25 1.57 -23.74 -16.90
C SER A 25 2.83 -22.96 -16.51
N VAL A 26 2.87 -21.67 -16.85
CA VAL A 26 3.86 -20.74 -16.29
C VAL A 26 3.35 -20.33 -14.91
N LEU A 27 4.05 -20.76 -13.86
CA LEU A 27 3.78 -20.35 -12.49
C LEU A 27 4.80 -19.28 -12.11
N GLY A 28 4.38 -18.03 -12.08
CA GLY A 28 5.16 -16.94 -11.52
C GLY A 28 5.16 -16.99 -9.99
N ASP A 29 6.32 -16.77 -9.37
CA ASP A 29 6.43 -16.60 -7.92
C ASP A 29 6.11 -15.16 -7.46
N GLU A 30 6.02 -14.22 -8.40
CA GLU A 30 5.81 -12.79 -8.17
C GLU A 30 4.32 -12.42 -8.13
N GLY A 31 4.01 -11.31 -7.47
CA GLY A 31 2.65 -10.75 -7.41
C GLY A 31 2.46 -9.80 -6.22
N MET A 32 1.45 -8.95 -6.32
CA MET A 32 0.94 -8.15 -5.20
C MET A 32 -0.34 -8.81 -4.69
N PHE A 33 -0.26 -9.43 -3.51
CA PHE A 33 -1.33 -10.25 -2.98
C PHE A 33 -2.12 -9.50 -1.92
N LEU A 34 -3.45 -9.67 -1.92
CA LEU A 34 -4.27 -9.13 -0.85
C LEU A 34 -3.93 -9.83 0.48
N PRO A 35 -3.84 -9.09 1.60
CA PRO A 35 -3.47 -9.69 2.89
C PRO A 35 -4.40 -10.82 3.37
N ASP A 36 -5.69 -10.80 3.04
CA ASP A 36 -6.64 -11.88 3.37
C ASP A 36 -6.46 -13.14 2.52
N THR A 37 -5.76 -13.03 1.39
CA THR A 37 -5.43 -14.17 0.50
C THR A 37 -4.08 -14.81 0.80
N LEU A 38 -3.34 -14.36 1.83
CA LEU A 38 -2.03 -14.92 2.19
C LEU A 38 -2.06 -16.44 2.42
N SER A 39 -3.18 -16.99 2.89
CA SER A 39 -3.37 -18.44 3.07
C SER A 39 -3.34 -19.24 1.76
N GLN A 40 -3.58 -18.58 0.62
CA GLN A 40 -3.57 -19.18 -0.72
C GLN A 40 -2.17 -19.22 -1.34
N LEU A 41 -1.20 -18.52 -0.75
CA LEU A 41 0.19 -18.51 -1.20
C LEU A 41 0.86 -19.88 -0.98
N PRO A 42 1.95 -20.20 -1.70
CA PRO A 42 2.72 -21.43 -1.48
C PRO A 42 3.50 -21.37 -0.15
N LEU A 43 2.80 -21.47 0.98
CA LEU A 43 3.36 -21.26 2.34
C LEU A 43 4.56 -22.16 2.63
N LYS A 44 4.53 -23.42 2.17
CA LYS A 44 5.67 -24.35 2.30
C LYS A 44 6.92 -23.80 1.59
N LYS A 45 6.74 -23.20 0.42
CA LYS A 45 7.84 -22.61 -0.37
C LYS A 45 8.36 -21.34 0.30
N LEU A 46 7.47 -20.50 0.86
CA LEU A 46 7.85 -19.33 1.66
C LEU A 46 8.65 -19.72 2.92
N GLN A 47 8.21 -20.77 3.62
CA GLN A 47 8.93 -21.32 4.78
C GLN A 47 10.30 -21.89 4.39
N GLN A 48 10.39 -22.63 3.28
CA GLN A 48 11.66 -23.12 2.73
C GLN A 48 12.61 -21.98 2.34
N ARG A 49 12.06 -20.82 1.94
CA ARG A 49 12.83 -19.59 1.66
C ARG A 49 13.17 -18.77 2.91
N GLY A 50 12.74 -19.21 4.10
CA GLY A 50 13.13 -18.61 5.37
C GLY A 50 12.07 -17.78 6.09
N LEU A 51 10.81 -17.77 5.63
CA LEU A 51 9.73 -17.16 6.39
C LEU A 51 9.48 -17.97 7.67
N LYS A 52 9.71 -17.37 8.84
CA LYS A 52 9.59 -18.02 10.16
C LYS A 52 8.34 -17.63 10.93
N ILE A 53 7.71 -16.50 10.60
CA ILE A 53 6.51 -16.03 11.27
C ILE A 53 5.26 -16.67 10.65
N PRO A 54 4.20 -16.93 11.43
CA PRO A 54 2.92 -17.34 10.90
C PRO A 54 2.28 -16.21 10.09
N ILE A 55 1.45 -16.57 9.11
CA ILE A 55 0.75 -15.57 8.27
C ILE A 55 -0.21 -14.68 9.08
N THR A 56 -0.68 -15.16 10.23
CA THR A 56 -1.52 -14.37 11.16
C THR A 56 -0.75 -13.20 11.77
N ASP A 57 0.57 -13.31 11.91
CA ASP A 57 1.40 -12.19 12.37
C ASP A 57 1.57 -11.14 11.27
N ILE A 58 1.36 -11.52 10.00
CA ILE A 58 1.35 -10.58 8.87
C ILE A 58 -0.03 -9.90 8.79
N TYR A 59 -1.09 -10.70 8.72
CA TYR A 59 -2.47 -10.23 8.64
C TYR A 59 -3.39 -11.04 9.57
N ASN A 60 -3.98 -10.35 10.53
CA ASN A 60 -5.04 -10.88 11.39
C ASN A 60 -6.26 -9.92 11.34
N PRO A 61 -7.42 -10.35 10.83
CA PRO A 61 -8.61 -9.50 10.82
C PRO A 61 -9.22 -9.33 12.22
N ASN A 62 -8.90 -10.21 13.17
CA ASN A 62 -9.52 -10.28 14.49
C ASN A 62 -8.56 -9.86 15.62
N GLY A 63 -7.41 -9.27 15.31
CA GLY A 63 -6.42 -8.86 16.30
C GLY A 63 -5.20 -8.20 15.67
N PRO A 64 -4.21 -7.82 16.49
CA PRO A 64 -3.02 -7.13 16.02
C PRO A 64 -2.18 -7.98 15.06
N SER A 65 -1.62 -7.35 14.04
CA SER A 65 -0.62 -7.95 13.13
C SER A 65 0.26 -6.86 12.48
N ILE A 66 1.23 -7.24 11.65
CA ILE A 66 2.12 -6.30 10.92
C ILE A 66 1.30 -5.30 10.08
N LYS A 67 0.11 -5.67 9.59
CA LYS A 67 -0.83 -4.76 8.91
C LYS A 67 -1.06 -3.44 9.66
N ASP A 68 -1.04 -3.47 11.00
CA ASP A 68 -1.33 -2.31 11.83
C ASP A 68 -0.14 -1.35 11.93
N ALA A 69 1.06 -1.86 11.63
CA ALA A 69 2.30 -1.10 11.61
C ALA A 69 2.63 -0.55 10.22
N VAL A 70 2.10 -1.13 9.14
CA VAL A 70 2.32 -0.69 7.75
C VAL A 70 1.17 0.21 7.32
N VAL A 71 1.49 1.42 6.87
CA VAL A 71 0.51 2.47 6.60
C VAL A 71 0.69 3.09 5.24
N ILE A 72 -0.37 3.76 4.79
CA ILE A 72 -0.29 4.67 3.65
C ILE A 72 0.11 6.05 4.19
N VAL A 73 1.20 6.60 3.68
CA VAL A 73 1.66 7.96 4.00
C VAL A 73 1.46 8.80 2.75
N ASP A 74 0.35 9.52 2.71
CA ASP A 74 -0.08 10.24 1.51
C ASP A 74 -0.11 9.30 0.27
N GLY A 75 0.65 9.58 -0.79
CA GLY A 75 0.79 8.70 -1.96
C GLY A 75 1.78 7.53 -1.81
N GLY A 76 2.47 7.42 -0.66
CA GLY A 76 3.52 6.43 -0.40
C GLY A 76 3.17 5.41 0.70
N THR A 77 4.16 4.62 1.10
CA THR A 77 4.07 3.69 2.24
C THR A 77 4.99 4.15 3.36
N GLY A 78 4.63 3.83 4.59
CA GLY A 78 5.52 3.96 5.73
C GLY A 78 5.20 2.93 6.80
N GLU A 79 5.98 2.95 7.87
CA GLU A 79 5.86 1.99 8.95
C GLU A 79 6.08 2.62 10.31
N PHE A 80 5.27 2.22 11.29
CA PHE A 80 5.47 2.59 12.69
C PHE A 80 6.69 1.87 13.27
N LEU A 81 7.53 2.65 13.94
CA LEU A 81 8.74 2.20 14.63
C LEU A 81 8.66 2.33 16.16
N SER A 82 7.67 3.06 16.68
CA SER A 82 7.50 3.24 18.13
C SER A 82 6.02 3.32 18.53
N PRO A 83 5.68 2.99 19.79
CA PRO A 83 4.32 3.13 20.32
C PRO A 83 3.87 4.60 20.46
N GLU A 84 4.79 5.55 20.29
CA GLU A 84 4.51 6.99 20.35
C GLU A 84 4.28 7.59 18.95
N GLY A 85 4.03 6.73 17.96
CA GLY A 85 3.72 7.14 16.59
C GLY A 85 4.92 7.57 15.75
N LEU A 86 6.16 7.26 16.15
CA LEU A 86 7.33 7.49 15.29
C LEU A 86 7.25 6.52 14.10
N MET A 87 7.53 7.01 12.90
CA MET A 87 7.41 6.26 11.67
C MET A 87 8.60 6.50 10.75
N LEU A 88 8.82 5.58 9.82
CA LEU A 88 9.73 5.71 8.70
C LEU A 88 8.94 5.73 7.39
N THR A 89 9.37 6.56 6.45
CA THR A 89 8.93 6.54 5.05
C THR A 89 10.10 7.01 4.19
N ASN A 90 9.94 7.08 2.88
CA ASN A 90 10.99 7.57 1.99
C ASN A 90 11.14 9.10 2.06
N HIS A 91 12.34 9.58 1.76
CA HIS A 91 12.62 11.01 1.65
C HIS A 91 11.78 11.65 0.54
N HIS A 92 11.68 11.00 -0.63
CA HIS A 92 10.86 11.51 -1.72
C HIS A 92 9.36 11.56 -1.39
N VAL A 93 8.84 10.67 -0.53
CA VAL A 93 7.44 10.67 -0.09
C VAL A 93 7.15 11.91 0.76
N ALA A 94 8.08 12.30 1.64
CA ALA A 94 7.93 13.46 2.53
C ALA A 94 8.48 14.77 1.94
N PHE A 95 9.03 14.75 0.72
CA PHE A 95 9.77 15.87 0.17
C PHE A 95 8.91 17.13 -0.02
N ASP A 96 7.67 16.97 -0.48
CA ASP A 96 6.76 18.10 -0.67
C ASP A 96 6.43 18.80 0.66
N ALA A 97 6.36 18.05 1.77
CA ALA A 97 6.22 18.66 3.09
C ALA A 97 7.46 19.47 3.52
N LEU A 98 8.67 19.01 3.19
CA LEU A 98 9.91 19.76 3.45
C LEU A 98 9.95 21.06 2.63
N VAL A 99 9.59 20.98 1.35
CA VAL A 99 9.50 22.15 0.46
C VAL A 99 8.47 23.14 0.99
N ALA A 100 7.28 22.67 1.35
CA ALA A 100 6.21 23.51 1.87
C ALA A 100 6.53 24.15 3.24
N ALA A 101 7.37 23.51 4.04
CA ALA A 101 7.85 24.04 5.32
C ALA A 101 9.05 24.98 5.18
N SER A 102 9.71 25.01 4.02
CA SER A 102 10.89 25.86 3.76
C SER A 102 10.51 27.31 3.45
N ASP A 103 11.42 28.24 3.74
CA ASP A 103 11.31 29.67 3.42
C ASP A 103 12.69 30.26 3.04
N GLN A 104 12.76 31.58 2.81
CA GLN A 104 14.01 32.25 2.42
C GLN A 104 15.14 32.13 3.46
N SER A 105 14.80 31.93 4.73
CA SER A 105 15.74 31.77 5.84
C SER A 105 16.03 30.32 6.20
N LYS A 106 15.15 29.38 5.84
CA LYS A 106 15.25 27.95 6.18
C LYS A 106 14.92 27.08 4.98
N ASP A 107 15.95 26.47 4.40
CA ASP A 107 15.79 25.54 3.28
C ASP A 107 15.95 24.10 3.77
N TYR A 108 14.86 23.51 4.24
CA TYR A 108 14.82 22.12 4.72
C TYR A 108 14.88 21.12 3.56
N ALA A 109 14.35 21.50 2.39
CA ALA A 109 14.40 20.66 1.21
C ALA A 109 15.84 20.39 0.78
N THR A 110 16.73 21.38 0.85
CA THR A 110 18.15 21.20 0.52
C THR A 110 18.95 20.67 1.72
N ASN A 111 18.81 21.28 2.89
CA ASN A 111 19.71 21.05 4.03
C ASN A 111 19.25 19.93 4.97
N GLY A 112 18.05 19.38 4.75
CA GLY A 112 17.43 18.43 5.66
C GLY A 112 16.90 19.12 6.92
N TYR A 113 16.46 18.29 7.87
CA TYR A 113 15.87 18.76 9.11
C TYR A 113 16.07 17.74 10.25
N LEU A 114 16.21 18.22 11.48
CA LEU A 114 16.22 17.40 12.69
C LEU A 114 15.50 18.16 13.81
N ALA A 115 14.43 17.59 14.33
CA ALA A 115 13.81 18.05 15.57
C ALA A 115 14.56 17.46 16.77
N HIS A 116 14.96 18.31 17.73
CA HIS A 116 15.62 17.85 18.95
C HIS A 116 14.61 17.44 20.04
N ASN A 117 13.34 17.84 19.91
CA ASN A 117 12.25 17.48 20.80
C ASN A 117 10.89 17.55 20.08
N ARG A 118 9.82 17.07 20.74
CA ARG A 118 8.44 17.02 20.21
C ARG A 118 7.90 18.38 19.77
N GLY A 119 8.28 19.46 20.46
CA GLY A 119 7.83 20.82 20.15
C GLY A 119 8.49 21.41 18.90
N GLU A 120 9.61 20.82 18.46
CA GLU A 120 10.30 21.25 17.25
C GLU A 120 9.80 20.54 15.99
N GLU A 121 9.17 19.36 16.10
CA GLU A 121 8.71 18.56 14.97
C GLU A 121 7.89 19.39 13.96
N LEU A 122 8.32 19.41 12.68
CA LEU A 122 7.74 20.29 11.67
C LEU A 122 6.39 19.77 11.17
N PRO A 123 5.32 20.56 11.16
CA PRO A 123 4.04 20.13 10.60
C PRO A 123 4.15 19.81 9.10
N ALA A 124 3.82 18.59 8.70
CA ALA A 124 3.66 18.19 7.30
C ALA A 124 2.24 18.54 6.83
N LYS A 125 2.01 19.81 6.52
CA LYS A 125 0.67 20.33 6.19
C LYS A 125 0.10 19.62 4.97
N GLY A 126 -1.13 19.10 5.11
CA GLY A 126 -1.84 18.40 4.04
C GLY A 126 -1.54 16.91 3.95
N TYR A 127 -0.49 16.42 4.63
CA TYR A 127 -0.20 14.99 4.69
C TYR A 127 -1.21 14.27 5.55
N THR A 128 -1.47 13.01 5.20
CA THR A 128 -2.27 12.10 6.02
C THR A 128 -1.56 10.77 6.14
N VAL A 129 -1.83 10.08 7.26
CA VAL A 129 -1.41 8.70 7.48
C VAL A 129 -2.66 7.85 7.62
N GLN A 130 -2.79 6.80 6.79
CA GLN A 130 -3.95 5.92 6.80
C GLN A 130 -3.55 4.51 7.25
N ILE A 131 -4.16 4.07 8.35
CA ILE A 131 -3.97 2.75 8.95
C ILE A 131 -5.12 1.84 8.50
N THR A 132 -4.82 0.74 7.82
CA THR A 132 -5.83 -0.20 7.34
C THR A 132 -6.52 -0.93 8.50
N GLN A 133 -7.80 -0.63 8.70
CA GLN A 133 -8.63 -1.29 9.71
C GLN A 133 -9.23 -2.60 9.19
N GLU A 134 -9.81 -2.54 8.00
CA GLU A 134 -10.51 -3.67 7.37
C GLU A 134 -10.27 -3.66 5.86
N LEU A 135 -10.19 -4.85 5.29
CA LEU A 135 -10.34 -5.12 3.86
C LEU A 135 -11.34 -6.26 3.71
N LYS A 136 -12.34 -6.10 2.86
CA LYS A 136 -13.47 -7.02 2.76
C LYS A 136 -13.94 -7.17 1.33
N ASP A 137 -14.07 -8.40 0.86
CA ASP A 137 -14.73 -8.68 -0.42
C ASP A 137 -16.22 -8.32 -0.33
N VAL A 138 -16.64 -7.37 -1.17
CA VAL A 138 -18.02 -6.88 -1.30
C VAL A 138 -18.53 -7.07 -2.73
N THR A 139 -17.92 -7.97 -3.50
CA THR A 139 -18.25 -8.22 -4.91
C THR A 139 -19.73 -8.54 -5.09
N ILE A 140 -20.28 -9.42 -4.24
CA ILE A 140 -21.70 -9.81 -4.29
C ILE A 140 -22.60 -8.59 -4.01
N ASP A 141 -22.28 -7.80 -2.99
CA ASP A 141 -23.07 -6.64 -2.60
C ASP A 141 -23.08 -5.54 -3.68
N VAL A 142 -21.91 -5.30 -4.29
CA VAL A 142 -21.74 -4.31 -5.35
C VAL A 142 -22.42 -4.73 -6.65
N LEU A 143 -22.36 -6.02 -7.00
CA LEU A 143 -22.98 -6.56 -8.22
C LEU A 143 -24.45 -6.94 -8.04
N THR A 144 -25.02 -6.79 -6.84
CA THR A 144 -26.43 -7.09 -6.60
C THR A 144 -27.33 -6.19 -7.46
N GLY A 145 -28.10 -6.82 -8.33
CA GLY A 145 -29.01 -6.15 -9.26
C GLY A 145 -28.36 -5.73 -10.59
N VAL A 146 -27.05 -5.97 -10.77
CA VAL A 146 -26.38 -5.83 -12.07
C VAL A 146 -26.69 -7.06 -12.92
N THR A 147 -27.09 -6.85 -14.18
CA THR A 147 -27.44 -7.95 -15.10
C THR A 147 -26.75 -7.76 -16.45
N ASP A 148 -26.53 -8.86 -17.17
CA ASP A 148 -25.89 -8.85 -18.51
C ASP A 148 -26.71 -8.10 -19.57
N ALA A 149 -28.00 -7.85 -19.31
CA ALA A 149 -28.88 -7.09 -20.21
C ALA A 149 -28.72 -5.56 -20.09
N MET A 150 -27.98 -5.07 -19.09
CA MET A 150 -27.78 -3.64 -18.89
C MET A 150 -26.83 -3.05 -19.93
N SER A 151 -27.07 -1.80 -20.33
CA SER A 151 -26.08 -1.04 -21.10
C SER A 151 -24.83 -0.77 -20.25
N PRO A 152 -23.63 -0.60 -20.84
CA PRO A 152 -22.43 -0.30 -20.05
C PRO A 152 -22.56 0.93 -19.12
N PRO A 153 -23.17 2.06 -19.54
CA PRO A 153 -23.43 3.18 -18.64
C PRO A 153 -24.35 2.84 -17.47
N ASP A 154 -25.45 2.13 -17.71
CA ASP A 154 -26.40 1.75 -16.66
C ASP A 154 -25.75 0.80 -15.66
N ARG A 155 -24.95 -0.15 -16.14
CA ARG A 155 -24.15 -1.06 -15.31
C ARG A 155 -23.18 -0.28 -14.41
N ALA A 156 -22.44 0.67 -14.98
CA ALA A 156 -21.51 1.49 -14.21
C ALA A 156 -22.22 2.33 -13.14
N ALA A 157 -23.38 2.91 -13.47
CA ALA A 157 -24.19 3.69 -12.54
C ALA A 157 -24.76 2.82 -11.39
N ALA A 158 -25.22 1.60 -11.70
CA ALA A 158 -25.71 0.66 -10.69
C ALA A 158 -24.60 0.27 -9.70
N ILE A 159 -23.43 -0.10 -10.23
CA ILE A 159 -22.23 -0.43 -9.44
C ILE A 159 -21.82 0.74 -8.55
N GLN A 160 -21.72 1.94 -9.13
CA GLN A 160 -21.34 3.14 -8.39
C GLN A 160 -22.33 3.47 -7.27
N THR A 161 -23.64 3.27 -7.51
CA THR A 161 -24.67 3.49 -6.49
C THR A 161 -24.47 2.55 -5.29
N LYS A 162 -24.24 1.26 -5.54
CA LYS A 162 -23.98 0.27 -4.47
C LYS A 162 -22.68 0.55 -3.74
N ALA A 163 -21.60 0.83 -4.47
CA ALA A 163 -20.30 1.17 -3.89
C ALA A 163 -20.39 2.41 -2.99
N ARG A 164 -21.08 3.48 -3.43
CA ARG A 164 -21.29 4.69 -2.61
C ARG A 164 -22.10 4.41 -1.35
N ALA A 165 -23.13 3.56 -1.43
CA ALA A 165 -23.91 3.17 -0.27
C ALA A 165 -23.06 2.40 0.76
N LEU A 166 -22.21 1.48 0.30
CA LEU A 166 -21.27 0.76 1.16
C LEU A 166 -20.24 1.70 1.80
N VAL A 167 -19.67 2.63 1.03
CA VAL A 167 -18.76 3.66 1.57
C VAL A 167 -19.45 4.49 2.64
N ALA A 168 -20.67 4.99 2.38
CA ALA A 168 -21.42 5.81 3.33
C ALA A 168 -21.79 5.05 4.62
N ALA A 169 -22.02 3.73 4.52
CA ALA A 169 -22.33 2.90 5.68
C ALA A 169 -21.11 2.59 6.56
N ASN A 170 -19.89 2.62 6.02
CA ASN A 170 -18.67 2.21 6.71
C ASN A 170 -17.71 3.37 7.03
N ALA A 171 -17.87 4.52 6.37
CA ALA A 171 -17.13 5.73 6.73
C ALA A 171 -17.70 6.36 8.01
N LYS A 172 -16.82 6.74 8.93
CA LYS A 172 -17.17 7.49 10.14
C LYS A 172 -16.23 8.69 10.28
N PRO A 173 -16.45 9.77 9.52
CA PRO A 173 -15.51 10.90 9.47
C PRO A 173 -15.24 11.55 10.83
N ALA A 174 -16.24 11.57 11.72
CA ALA A 174 -16.08 12.08 13.09
C ALA A 174 -15.11 11.25 13.94
N GLU A 175 -14.93 9.96 13.63
CA GLU A 175 -13.98 9.04 14.28
C GLU A 175 -12.66 8.95 13.48
N GLY A 176 -12.49 9.75 12.43
CA GLY A 176 -11.34 9.66 11.53
C GLY A 176 -11.36 8.44 10.59
N ILE A 177 -12.47 7.70 10.53
CA ILE A 177 -12.60 6.51 9.67
C ILE A 177 -13.05 6.92 8.26
N THR A 178 -12.23 6.58 7.27
CA THR A 178 -12.55 6.71 5.84
C THR A 178 -12.77 5.34 5.21
N ALA A 179 -13.66 5.24 4.24
CA ALA A 179 -13.93 4.01 3.52
C ALA A 179 -13.82 4.21 2.00
N SER A 180 -13.41 3.18 1.27
CA SER A 180 -13.36 3.16 -0.19
C SER A 180 -13.74 1.77 -0.70
N VAL A 181 -14.48 1.72 -1.80
CA VAL A 181 -14.73 0.48 -2.55
C VAL A 181 -13.94 0.55 -3.84
N LEU A 182 -13.00 -0.37 -4.02
CA LEU A 182 -12.11 -0.43 -5.17
C LEU A 182 -12.41 -1.66 -6.03
N PRO A 183 -12.51 -1.52 -7.36
CA PRO A 183 -12.52 -2.66 -8.27
C PRO A 183 -11.12 -3.28 -8.33
N LEU A 184 -11.04 -4.60 -8.29
CA LEU A 184 -9.85 -5.38 -8.55
C LEU A 184 -10.08 -6.29 -9.75
N ASN A 185 -9.00 -6.70 -10.42
CA ASN A 185 -9.04 -7.58 -11.59
C ASN A 185 -10.00 -7.06 -12.68
N GLU A 186 -9.84 -5.80 -13.09
CA GLU A 186 -10.71 -5.15 -14.11
C GLU A 186 -12.22 -5.20 -13.78
N GLY A 187 -12.57 -5.19 -12.48
CA GLY A 187 -13.96 -5.20 -12.02
C GLY A 187 -14.59 -6.59 -11.92
N LEU A 188 -13.76 -7.66 -11.93
CA LEU A 188 -14.21 -9.01 -11.56
C LEU A 188 -14.48 -9.16 -10.06
N SER A 189 -13.86 -8.31 -9.24
CA SER A 189 -14.04 -8.29 -7.80
C SER A 189 -14.04 -6.86 -7.26
N TYR A 190 -14.70 -6.63 -6.13
CA TYR A 190 -14.78 -5.33 -5.47
C TYR A 190 -14.46 -5.49 -3.99
N TYR A 191 -13.53 -4.69 -3.49
CA TYR A 191 -13.12 -4.72 -2.08
C TYR A 191 -13.44 -3.41 -1.39
N LEU A 192 -14.07 -3.50 -0.23
CA LEU A 192 -14.21 -2.40 0.71
C LEU A 192 -12.95 -2.34 1.57
N PHE A 193 -12.33 -1.17 1.63
CA PHE A 193 -11.25 -0.85 2.54
C PHE A 193 -11.73 0.23 3.51
N THR A 194 -11.48 0.03 4.81
CA THR A 194 -11.67 1.07 5.82
C THR A 194 -10.35 1.42 6.46
N TYR A 195 -10.10 2.70 6.67
CA TYR A 195 -8.86 3.23 7.22
C TYR A 195 -9.14 4.18 8.38
N LEU A 196 -8.31 4.12 9.41
CA LEU A 196 -8.17 5.22 10.37
C LEU A 196 -7.20 6.23 9.77
N THR A 197 -7.67 7.46 9.53
CA THR A 197 -6.88 8.53 8.93
C THR A 197 -6.40 9.51 9.99
N LEU A 198 -5.10 9.52 10.23
CA LEU A 198 -4.40 10.50 11.06
C LEU A 198 -4.04 11.72 10.20
N ARG A 199 -4.26 12.92 10.74
CA ARG A 199 -4.09 14.20 10.02
C ARG A 199 -3.07 15.15 10.68
N ASP A 200 -2.67 14.87 11.91
CA ASP A 200 -1.51 15.53 12.52
C ASP A 200 -0.28 14.69 12.21
N VAL A 201 0.40 15.05 11.13
CA VAL A 201 1.64 14.42 10.66
C VAL A 201 2.76 15.44 10.78
N ARG A 202 3.87 15.05 11.40
CA ARG A 202 5.01 15.94 11.64
C ARG A 202 6.31 15.28 11.20
N ILE A 203 7.22 16.05 10.63
CA ILE A 203 8.56 15.62 10.26
C ILE A 203 9.45 15.69 11.50
N VAL A 204 10.08 14.57 11.83
CA VAL A 204 11.01 14.42 12.95
C VAL A 204 12.44 14.57 12.44
N TYR A 205 12.78 13.91 11.33
CA TYR A 205 14.08 14.02 10.70
C TYR A 205 13.98 13.76 9.20
N ALA A 206 14.67 14.57 8.41
CA ALA A 206 14.94 14.31 7.01
C ALA A 206 16.44 14.54 6.74
N PRO A 207 17.13 13.64 6.03
CA PRO A 207 18.49 13.89 5.59
C PRO A 207 18.51 15.06 4.58
N PRO A 208 19.67 15.70 4.36
CA PRO A 208 19.81 16.67 3.27
C PRO A 208 19.55 16.01 1.91
N LYS A 209 19.15 16.80 0.91
CA LYS A 209 18.81 16.29 -0.43
C LYS A 209 19.95 15.53 -1.09
N ASN A 210 21.19 15.91 -0.84
CA ASN A 210 22.36 15.20 -1.38
C ASN A 210 22.58 13.83 -0.75
N VAL A 211 21.80 13.44 0.26
CA VAL A 211 21.76 12.08 0.82
C VAL A 211 20.46 11.39 0.42
N GLY A 212 19.30 12.02 0.62
CA GLY A 212 17.98 11.44 0.31
C GLY A 212 17.53 11.52 -1.15
N PHE A 213 18.36 12.10 -2.02
CA PHE A 213 18.22 12.08 -3.48
C PHE A 213 19.62 12.07 -4.14
N PHE A 214 20.52 11.27 -3.56
CA PHE A 214 21.89 11.13 -4.04
C PHE A 214 21.92 10.50 -5.46
N GLY A 215 22.77 11.04 -6.32
CA GLY A 215 22.84 10.67 -7.73
C GLY A 215 21.77 11.34 -8.60
N GLY A 216 20.67 11.82 -8.00
CA GLY A 216 19.62 12.58 -8.67
C GLY A 216 18.89 11.78 -9.76
N ASP A 217 18.34 12.49 -10.74
CA ASP A 217 17.64 11.88 -11.87
C ASP A 217 18.49 10.83 -12.63
N PRO A 218 19.81 11.03 -12.88
CA PRO A 218 20.64 10.02 -13.54
C PRO A 218 20.67 8.65 -12.85
N ASP A 219 20.60 8.62 -11.52
CA ASP A 219 20.57 7.36 -10.78
C ASP A 219 19.14 6.84 -10.61
N ASN A 220 18.11 7.62 -10.98
CA ASN A 220 16.73 7.22 -10.78
C ASN A 220 16.36 5.99 -11.61
N PHE A 221 15.73 5.01 -10.95
CA PHE A 221 15.46 3.67 -11.50
C PHE A 221 16.69 2.82 -11.86
N GLU A 222 17.89 3.21 -11.41
CA GLU A 222 19.12 2.46 -11.68
C GLU A 222 19.61 1.63 -10.48
N TRP A 223 20.38 0.58 -10.80
CA TRP A 223 21.18 -0.21 -9.87
C TRP A 223 22.60 -0.38 -10.44
N PRO A 224 23.69 -0.22 -9.65
CA PRO A 224 23.74 0.00 -8.20
C PRO A 224 23.19 1.35 -7.73
N ARG A 225 22.60 1.38 -6.53
CA ARG A 225 22.04 2.58 -5.91
C ARG A 225 22.71 2.86 -4.57
N HIS A 226 22.96 4.15 -4.28
CA HIS A 226 23.64 4.61 -3.07
C HIS A 226 22.86 5.72 -2.34
N ASP A 227 21.54 5.77 -2.58
CA ASP A 227 20.64 6.79 -2.04
C ASP A 227 20.18 6.45 -0.62
N GLY A 228 20.20 7.44 0.27
CA GLY A 228 19.67 7.38 1.62
C GLY A 228 18.22 7.85 1.70
N ASP A 229 17.33 7.23 0.93
CA ASP A 229 15.94 7.66 0.71
C ASP A 229 15.03 7.36 1.91
N PHE A 230 15.17 8.12 3.00
CA PHE A 230 14.34 7.97 4.20
C PHE A 230 14.03 9.29 4.90
N THR A 231 12.88 9.35 5.57
CA THR A 231 12.47 10.43 6.46
C THR A 231 11.76 9.81 7.67
N PHE A 232 12.09 10.29 8.87
CA PHE A 232 11.32 9.99 10.06
C PHE A 232 10.20 11.00 10.22
N ILE A 233 8.98 10.51 10.36
CA ILE A 233 7.79 11.31 10.65
C ILE A 233 7.12 10.81 11.92
N ARG A 234 6.17 11.58 12.43
CA ARG A 234 5.27 11.19 13.51
C ARG A 234 3.84 11.43 13.09
N ALA A 235 2.97 10.47 13.32
CA ALA A 235 1.54 10.64 13.14
C ALA A 235 0.83 10.54 14.50
N LEU A 236 -0.05 11.50 14.78
CA LEU A 236 -0.82 11.59 16.01
C LEU A 236 -2.32 11.59 15.70
N GLN A 237 -3.12 11.08 16.63
CA GLN A 237 -4.56 11.27 16.58
C GLN A 237 -4.90 12.69 17.06
N ALA A 238 -5.87 13.35 16.42
CA ALA A 238 -6.16 14.78 16.61
C ALA A 238 -6.64 15.20 18.03
N GLU A 239 -6.64 14.29 19.01
CA GLU A 239 -6.92 14.58 20.44
C GLU A 239 -5.75 14.21 21.37
N GLU A 240 -4.67 13.61 20.85
CA GLU A 240 -3.46 13.33 21.63
C GLU A 240 -2.53 14.54 21.61
N VAL A 241 -2.80 15.50 22.50
CA VAL A 241 -1.72 16.32 23.05
C VAL A 241 -0.75 15.33 23.70
N PRO A 242 0.55 15.30 23.33
CA PRO A 242 1.50 14.39 23.95
C PRO A 242 1.47 14.59 25.47
N LEU A 243 1.38 13.50 26.22
CA LEU A 243 1.76 13.55 27.63
C LEU A 243 3.26 13.80 27.67
N ASP A 244 3.67 14.81 28.41
CA ASP A 244 5.07 15.10 28.71
C ASP A 244 5.70 13.82 29.32
N PHE A 245 7.03 13.65 29.23
CA PHE A 245 7.75 12.47 29.73
C PHE A 245 7.48 12.13 31.22
N ASP A 246 6.81 13.00 31.97
CA ASP A 246 6.39 12.84 33.37
C ASP A 246 4.88 12.59 33.57
N GLY A 247 4.11 12.36 32.51
CA GLY A 247 2.71 11.94 32.57
C GLY A 247 1.72 13.05 32.94
N ARG A 248 2.05 14.33 32.75
CA ARG A 248 1.12 15.44 32.94
C ARG A 248 0.61 15.97 31.60
N ARG A 249 -0.66 16.39 31.59
CA ARG A 249 -1.27 17.07 30.43
C ARG A 249 -0.86 18.54 30.49
N GLU A 250 -0.16 19.06 29.49
CA GLU A 250 0.00 20.51 29.34
C GLU A 250 -1.39 21.18 29.22
N GLY A 251 -1.67 22.15 30.11
CA GLY A 251 -2.83 23.04 29.98
C GLY A 251 -3.86 23.08 31.11
N LYS A 252 -3.59 22.52 32.30
CA LYS A 252 -4.25 22.90 33.57
C LYS A 252 -3.32 22.77 34.77
#